data_AF-A0AAD5Q4Q2-F1
#
_entry.id   AF-A0AAD5Q4Q2-F1
#
_cell.length_a   1.000
_cell.length_b   1.000
_cell.length_c   1.000
_cell.angle_alpha   90.00
_cell.angle_beta   90.00
_cell.angle_gamma   90.00
#
_symmetry.space_group_name_H-M   'P 1'
#
loop_
_entity.id
_entity.type
_entity.pdbx_description
1 polymer ?
#
loop_
_entity_poly.entity_id
_entity_poly.type
_entity_poly.pdbx_seq_one_letter_code
_entity_poly.pdbx_strand_id
1 'polypeptide(L)'
;MLDRVNAERSKQGLSPLCYNKKLNAAAQAHSEDQARSSRMSHSGSNGSNPGQRVTAQGFKWSNVGENVAAGQRDVDTVMTGWMNSPGHRANILNGDYKFLGMGYATGGSTPYWTQKFANGATEVCDGNGPGPDTDYQPSPAPTERGPTTSSPSRRPAGKPKPKPFPAPTPRCAGK
;
A
#
# COMPACT_ATOMS: atom_id res chain seq x y z
N MET A 1 -11.25 12.06 -5.06
CA MET A 1 -10.49 10.82 -5.38
C MET A 1 -11.42 9.70 -5.82
N LEU A 2 -12.39 9.28 -5.00
CA LEU A 2 -13.35 8.22 -5.34
C LEU A 2 -14.05 8.47 -6.68
N ASP A 3 -14.56 9.69 -6.89
CA ASP A 3 -15.23 10.06 -8.14
C ASP A 3 -14.32 9.90 -9.36
N ARG A 4 -13.03 10.23 -9.22
CA ARG A 4 -12.07 10.09 -10.32
C ARG A 4 -11.78 8.63 -10.63
N VAL A 5 -11.66 7.78 -9.61
CA VAL A 5 -11.57 6.31 -9.79
C VAL A 5 -12.80 5.77 -10.50
N ASN A 6 -14.00 6.16 -10.04
CA ASN A 6 -15.26 5.70 -10.62
C ASN A 6 -15.49 6.22 -12.04
N ALA A 7 -14.98 7.42 -12.37
CA ALA A 7 -14.98 7.94 -13.73
C ALA A 7 -14.06 7.14 -14.67
N GLU A 8 -12.94 6.61 -14.19
CA GLU A 8 -12.10 5.71 -15.02
C GLU A 8 -12.74 4.32 -15.18
N ARG A 9 -13.40 3.83 -14.14
CA ARG A 9 -14.11 2.55 -14.17
C ARG A 9 -15.33 2.57 -15.09
N SER A 10 -16.09 3.67 -15.09
CA SER A 10 -17.27 3.82 -15.94
C SER A 10 -16.91 3.80 -17.44
N LYS A 11 -15.76 4.39 -17.82
CA LYS A 11 -15.22 4.30 -19.19
C LYS A 11 -14.96 2.87 -19.66
N GLN A 12 -14.84 1.92 -18.73
CA GLN A 12 -14.62 0.49 -19.00
C GLN A 12 -15.88 -0.35 -18.74
N GLY A 13 -17.04 0.28 -18.46
CA GLY A 13 -18.28 -0.43 -18.12
C GLY A 13 -18.25 -1.16 -16.77
N LEU A 14 -17.29 -0.83 -15.89
CA LEU A 14 -17.16 -1.45 -14.58
C LEU A 14 -18.06 -0.76 -13.56
N SER A 15 -18.61 -1.55 -12.63
CA SER A 15 -19.37 -1.02 -11.49
C SER A 15 -18.51 -0.07 -10.65
N PRO A 16 -19.10 1.01 -10.10
CA PRO A 16 -18.37 1.92 -9.24
C PRO A 16 -17.92 1.19 -7.97
N LEU A 17 -16.74 1.57 -7.47
CA LEU A 17 -16.34 1.22 -6.12
C LEU A 17 -17.12 2.09 -5.13
N CYS A 18 -17.42 1.54 -3.97
CA CYS A 18 -17.94 2.30 -2.85
C CYS A 18 -16.86 2.61 -1.82
N TYR A 19 -16.97 3.75 -1.16
CA TYR A 19 -16.21 4.05 0.04
C TYR A 19 -16.44 3.02 1.15
N ASN A 20 -15.36 2.65 1.84
CA ASN A 20 -15.45 1.88 3.08
C ASN A 20 -14.50 2.47 4.14
N LYS A 21 -15.03 2.79 5.31
CA LYS A 21 -14.29 3.49 6.38
C LYS A 21 -13.12 2.68 6.96
N LYS A 22 -13.21 1.35 6.98
CA LYS A 22 -12.12 0.49 7.48
C LYS A 22 -10.95 0.46 6.49
N LEU A 23 -11.24 0.37 5.19
CA LEU A 23 -10.21 0.52 4.16
C LEU A 23 -9.61 1.93 4.19
N ASN A 24 -10.43 2.94 4.44
CA ASN A 24 -9.96 4.32 4.55
C ASN A 24 -8.98 4.50 5.70
N ALA A 25 -9.33 3.99 6.89
CA ALA A 25 -8.43 3.99 8.04
C ALA A 25 -7.10 3.28 7.73
N ALA A 26 -7.14 2.14 7.02
CA ALA A 26 -5.94 1.42 6.60
C ALA A 26 -5.09 2.20 5.59
N ALA A 27 -5.73 2.89 4.64
CA ALA A 27 -5.05 3.70 3.63
C ALA A 27 -4.41 4.95 4.26
N GLN A 28 -5.17 5.63 5.12
CA GLN A 28 -4.74 6.85 5.80
C GLN A 28 -3.55 6.60 6.73
N ALA A 29 -3.64 5.58 7.59
CA ALA A 29 -2.54 5.19 8.46
C ALA A 29 -1.26 4.85 7.68
N HIS A 30 -1.40 4.28 6.47
CA HIS A 30 -0.26 3.98 5.61
C HIS A 30 0.33 5.22 4.94
N SER A 31 -0.48 6.19 4.52
CA SER A 31 0.03 7.47 4.02
C SER A 31 0.76 8.24 5.13
N GLU A 32 0.22 8.25 6.35
CA GLU A 32 0.87 8.85 7.53
C GLU A 32 2.18 8.17 7.90
N ASP A 33 2.25 6.85 7.78
CA ASP A 33 3.49 6.08 7.95
C ASP A 33 4.56 6.41 6.89
N GLN A 34 4.16 6.48 5.61
CA GLN A 34 5.05 6.86 4.52
C GLN A 34 5.55 8.31 4.67
N ALA A 35 4.68 9.22 5.12
CA ALA A 35 5.04 10.61 5.40
C ALA A 35 6.04 10.72 6.56
N ARG A 36 5.78 10.04 7.69
CA ARG A 36 6.68 10.04 8.86
C ARG A 36 8.06 9.44 8.54
N SER A 37 8.09 8.39 7.72
CA SER A 37 9.33 7.74 7.29
C SER A 37 9.97 8.39 6.06
N SER A 38 9.31 9.39 5.46
CA SER A 38 9.69 10.02 4.18
C SER A 38 10.00 9.00 3.07
N ARG A 39 9.28 7.87 3.05
CA ARG A 39 9.54 6.75 2.16
C ARG A 39 8.24 6.18 1.58
N MET A 40 8.12 6.23 0.25
CA MET A 40 7.03 5.57 -0.47
C MET A 40 7.30 4.06 -0.56
N SER A 41 6.37 3.24 -0.10
CA SER A 41 6.51 1.78 -0.12
C SER A 41 5.18 1.08 0.09
N HIS A 42 5.02 -0.12 -0.48
CA HIS A 42 3.92 -1.03 -0.13
C HIS A 42 4.08 -1.67 1.27
N SER A 43 5.31 -1.74 1.77
CA SER A 43 5.59 -2.22 3.14
C SER A 43 5.52 -1.05 4.11
N GLY A 44 4.80 -1.22 5.22
CA GLY A 44 4.84 -0.25 6.32
C GLY A 44 6.22 -0.24 6.99
N SER A 45 6.54 0.84 7.70
CA SER A 45 7.79 0.96 8.48
C SER A 45 7.95 -0.15 9.52
N ASN A 46 6.83 -0.69 10.02
CA ASN A 46 6.76 -1.83 10.92
C ASN A 46 6.82 -3.20 10.20
N GLY A 47 7.10 -3.25 8.90
CA GLY A 47 7.14 -4.48 8.09
C GLY A 47 5.77 -5.01 7.67
N SER A 48 4.67 -4.32 8.00
CA SER A 48 3.32 -4.77 7.58
C SER A 48 3.13 -4.72 6.07
N ASN A 49 2.39 -5.69 5.54
CA ASN A 49 1.92 -5.70 4.16
C ASN A 49 0.50 -5.11 4.02
N PRO A 50 0.02 -4.87 2.80
CA PRO A 50 -1.29 -4.26 2.57
C PRO A 50 -2.46 -4.98 3.23
N GLY A 51 -2.51 -6.32 3.14
CA GLY A 51 -3.58 -7.14 3.70
C GLY A 51 -3.58 -7.12 5.22
N GLN A 52 -2.41 -7.15 5.86
CA GLN A 52 -2.28 -7.04 7.31
C GLN A 52 -2.84 -5.71 7.82
N ARG A 53 -2.57 -4.59 7.14
CA ARG A 53 -3.13 -3.28 7.51
C ARG A 53 -4.66 -3.24 7.37
N VAL A 54 -5.20 -3.85 6.32
CA VAL A 54 -6.66 -3.97 6.11
C VAL A 54 -7.31 -4.86 7.19
N THR A 55 -6.69 -6.00 7.50
CA THR A 55 -7.15 -6.90 8.58
C THR A 55 -7.09 -6.23 9.96
N ALA A 56 -6.07 -5.41 10.23
CA ALA A 56 -5.94 -4.69 11.50
C ALA A 56 -7.09 -3.69 11.74
N GLN A 57 -7.69 -3.16 10.67
CA GLN A 57 -8.87 -2.29 10.74
C GLN A 57 -10.20 -3.09 10.79
N GLY A 58 -10.13 -4.42 10.91
CA GLY A 58 -11.30 -5.28 11.03
C GLY A 58 -12.08 -5.50 9.73
N PHE A 59 -11.52 -5.17 8.57
CA PHE A 59 -12.15 -5.47 7.28
C PHE A 59 -11.97 -6.96 6.95
N LYS A 60 -13.07 -7.64 6.64
CA LYS A 60 -13.06 -9.06 6.25
C LYS A 60 -13.00 -9.16 4.73
N TRP A 61 -11.81 -9.40 4.20
CA TRP A 61 -11.56 -9.38 2.75
C TRP A 61 -11.40 -10.78 2.13
N SER A 62 -11.80 -10.91 0.87
CA SER A 62 -11.48 -12.04 -0.01
C SER A 62 -10.34 -11.72 -0.99
N ASN A 63 -10.20 -10.44 -1.35
CA ASN A 63 -9.08 -9.92 -2.13
C ASN A 63 -8.73 -8.51 -1.67
N VAL A 64 -7.46 -8.11 -1.81
CA VAL A 64 -6.94 -6.79 -1.43
C VAL A 64 -5.91 -6.30 -2.46
N GLY A 65 -6.03 -5.03 -2.85
CA GLY A 65 -5.09 -4.32 -3.72
C GLY A 65 -4.63 -3.02 -3.09
N GLU A 66 -3.45 -2.53 -3.49
CA GLU A 66 -2.93 -1.23 -3.05
C GLU A 66 -2.25 -0.50 -4.20
N ASN A 67 -2.55 0.79 -4.32
CA ASN A 67 -1.70 1.73 -5.04
C ASN A 67 -1.08 2.71 -4.03
N VAL A 68 0.17 3.08 -4.24
CA VAL A 68 0.86 4.13 -3.49
C VAL A 68 1.49 5.13 -4.46
N ALA A 69 1.66 6.37 -4.03
CA ALA A 69 2.39 7.39 -4.78
C ALA A 69 2.96 8.44 -3.84
N ALA A 70 3.97 9.17 -4.32
CA ALA A 70 4.54 10.31 -3.61
C ALA A 70 4.92 11.43 -4.57
N GLY A 71 4.75 12.68 -4.14
CA GLY A 71 5.16 13.90 -4.85
C GLY A 71 4.07 14.56 -5.69
N GLN A 72 2.99 13.86 -6.04
CA GLN A 72 1.87 14.43 -6.80
C GLN A 72 1.06 15.37 -5.90
N ARG A 73 0.76 16.58 -6.40
CA ARG A 73 0.19 17.67 -5.58
C ARG A 73 -1.32 17.62 -5.43
N ASP A 74 -2.00 16.95 -6.34
CA ASP A 74 -3.45 16.87 -6.38
C ASP A 74 -3.94 15.50 -6.88
N VAL A 75 -5.25 15.30 -6.73
CA VAL A 75 -5.94 14.05 -7.09
C VAL A 75 -5.81 13.74 -8.59
N ASP A 76 -5.89 14.75 -9.46
CA ASP A 76 -5.87 14.53 -10.91
C ASP A 76 -4.48 14.10 -11.39
N THR A 77 -3.43 14.70 -10.83
CA THR A 77 -2.04 14.36 -11.12
C THR A 77 -1.71 12.94 -10.66
N VAL A 78 -2.11 12.55 -9.44
CA VAL A 78 -1.86 11.18 -8.94
C VAL A 78 -2.68 10.12 -9.69
N MET A 79 -3.94 10.43 -10.01
CA MET A 79 -4.77 9.53 -10.82
C MET A 79 -4.21 9.36 -12.24
N THR A 80 -3.73 10.43 -12.86
CA THR A 80 -3.05 10.33 -14.17
C THR A 80 -1.81 9.45 -14.08
N GLY A 81 -1.00 9.61 -13.03
CA GLY A 81 0.18 8.78 -12.78
C GLY A 81 -0.17 7.29 -12.62
N TRP A 82 -1.19 6.97 -11.83
CA TRP A 82 -1.64 5.58 -11.66
C TRP A 82 -2.24 4.99 -12.94
N MET A 83 -3.05 5.75 -13.69
CA MET A 83 -3.68 5.25 -14.92
C MET A 83 -2.68 5.02 -16.07
N ASN A 84 -1.54 5.71 -16.04
CA ASN A 84 -0.43 5.52 -16.99
C ASN A 84 0.54 4.38 -16.57
N SER A 85 0.35 3.79 -15.39
CA SER A 85 1.19 2.70 -14.88
C SER A 85 0.41 1.38 -14.93
N PRO A 86 0.85 0.38 -15.72
CA PRO A 86 0.09 -0.86 -15.92
C PRO A 86 -0.32 -1.57 -14.62
N GLY A 87 0.58 -1.67 -13.64
CA GLY A 87 0.29 -2.30 -12.35
C GLY A 87 -0.75 -1.54 -11.52
N HIS A 88 -0.63 -0.21 -11.43
CA HIS A 88 -1.57 0.61 -10.67
C HIS A 88 -2.95 0.69 -11.36
N ARG A 89 -2.94 0.82 -12.69
CA ARG A 89 -4.14 0.78 -13.53
C ARG A 89 -4.89 -0.54 -13.35
N ALA A 90 -4.18 -1.67 -13.32
CA ALA A 90 -4.79 -2.97 -13.11
C ALA A 90 -5.57 -3.04 -11.79
N ASN A 91 -5.07 -2.43 -10.71
CA ASN A 91 -5.82 -2.35 -9.44
C ASN A 91 -7.09 -1.50 -9.57
N ILE A 92 -7.00 -0.32 -10.19
CA ILE A 92 -8.14 0.60 -10.36
C ILE A 92 -9.26 -0.04 -11.19
N LEU A 93 -8.89 -0.79 -12.22
CA LEU A 93 -9.81 -1.41 -13.19
C LEU A 93 -10.13 -2.88 -12.88
N ASN A 94 -9.70 -3.40 -11.73
CA ASN A 94 -10.07 -4.75 -11.35
C ASN A 94 -11.57 -4.80 -10.99
N GLY A 95 -12.33 -5.61 -11.72
CA GLY A 95 -13.77 -5.81 -11.54
C GLY A 95 -14.14 -6.57 -10.26
N ASP A 96 -13.19 -7.26 -9.64
CA ASP A 96 -13.43 -8.04 -8.42
C ASP A 96 -13.54 -7.17 -7.17
N TYR A 97 -13.05 -5.93 -7.22
CA TYR A 97 -13.14 -5.00 -6.09
C TYR A 97 -14.50 -4.31 -6.06
N LYS A 98 -15.01 -4.16 -4.82
CA LYS A 98 -16.26 -3.43 -4.53
C LYS A 98 -16.02 -2.20 -3.68
N PHE A 99 -14.94 -2.18 -2.92
CA PHE A 99 -14.67 -1.15 -1.92
C PHE A 99 -13.34 -0.44 -2.15
N LEU A 100 -13.31 0.84 -1.79
CA LEU A 100 -12.15 1.71 -1.84
C LEU A 100 -11.98 2.48 -0.52
N GLY A 101 -10.75 2.50 -0.02
CA GLY A 101 -10.26 3.45 0.98
C GLY A 101 -9.13 4.31 0.41
N MET A 102 -9.01 5.56 0.84
CA MET A 102 -8.05 6.52 0.27
C MET A 102 -7.34 7.26 1.40
N GLY A 103 -6.01 7.33 1.35
CA GLY A 103 -5.20 8.00 2.35
C GLY A 103 -4.33 9.10 1.75
N TYR A 104 -4.19 10.20 2.46
CA TYR A 104 -3.32 11.32 2.10
C TYR A 104 -2.60 11.86 3.33
N ALA A 105 -1.29 12.08 3.23
CA ALA A 105 -0.50 12.76 4.27
C ALA A 105 0.71 13.46 3.63
N THR A 106 1.28 14.45 4.32
CA THR A 106 2.48 15.16 3.85
C THR A 106 3.65 14.93 4.80
N GLY A 107 4.79 14.50 4.26
CA GLY A 107 6.08 14.46 4.96
C GLY A 107 6.95 15.61 4.45
N GLY A 108 7.15 16.63 5.28
CA GLY A 108 7.70 17.91 4.80
C GLY A 108 6.82 18.50 3.70
N SER A 109 7.40 18.81 2.54
CA SER A 109 6.67 19.32 1.36
C SER A 109 6.21 18.21 0.39
N THR A 110 6.49 16.95 0.70
CA THR A 110 6.17 15.80 -0.15
C THR A 110 4.82 15.18 0.25
N PRO A 111 3.83 15.16 -0.66
CA PRO A 111 2.59 14.43 -0.43
C PRO A 111 2.75 12.94 -0.66
N TYR A 112 2.05 12.12 0.13
CA TYR A 112 2.00 10.67 0.05
C TYR A 112 0.54 10.20 -0.06
N TRP A 113 0.29 9.33 -1.03
CA TRP A 113 -1.05 8.85 -1.39
C TRP A 113 -1.12 7.33 -1.26
N THR A 114 -2.26 6.84 -0.79
CA THR A 114 -2.55 5.40 -0.74
C THR A 114 -3.98 5.15 -1.21
N GLN A 115 -4.19 4.16 -2.08
CA GLN A 115 -5.49 3.56 -2.34
C GLN A 115 -5.49 2.14 -1.81
N LYS A 116 -6.59 1.76 -1.15
CA LYS A 116 -6.86 0.39 -0.69
C LYS A 116 -8.11 -0.12 -1.38
N PHE A 117 -7.94 -1.15 -2.20
CA PHE A 117 -9.03 -1.82 -2.87
C PHE A 117 -9.32 -3.13 -2.16
N ALA A 118 -10.58 -3.48 -1.99
CA ALA A 118 -10.92 -4.80 -1.51
C ALA A 118 -12.32 -5.26 -1.92
N ASN A 119 -12.56 -6.54 -1.74
CA ASN A 119 -13.89 -7.14 -1.73
C ASN A 119 -14.09 -7.87 -0.40
N GLY A 120 -15.31 -7.86 0.12
CA GLY A 120 -15.67 -8.47 1.40
C GLY A 120 -17.18 -8.68 1.46
N ALA A 121 -17.62 -9.92 1.67
CA ALA A 121 -19.04 -10.29 1.59
C ALA A 121 -19.90 -9.66 2.70
N THR A 122 -19.29 -9.35 3.84
CA THR A 122 -19.96 -8.77 5.02
C THR A 122 -19.70 -7.28 5.19
N GLU A 123 -19.02 -6.66 4.22
CA GLU A 123 -18.66 -5.24 4.30
C GLU A 123 -19.73 -4.40 3.62
N VAL A 124 -19.88 -3.17 4.10
CA VAL A 124 -20.92 -2.25 3.64
C VAL A 124 -20.33 -1.03 2.97
N CYS A 125 -21.15 -0.42 2.12
CA CYS A 125 -20.88 0.83 1.46
C CYS A 125 -21.17 1.97 2.43
N ASP A 126 -20.14 2.75 2.78
CA ASP A 126 -20.26 3.89 3.71
C ASP A 126 -20.57 5.21 2.94
N GLY A 127 -21.01 5.14 1.68
CA GLY A 127 -21.45 6.29 0.87
C GLY A 127 -20.39 6.82 -0.12
N ASN A 128 -20.44 8.14 -0.41
CA ASN A 128 -19.61 8.79 -1.44
C ASN A 128 -18.19 9.19 -0.96
N GLY A 129 -17.77 8.75 0.24
CA GLY A 129 -16.51 9.15 0.85
C GLY A 129 -16.71 9.89 2.17
N PRO A 130 -15.62 10.22 2.90
CA PRO A 130 -15.72 11.13 4.01
C PRO A 130 -16.19 12.49 3.45
N GLY A 131 -17.29 13.01 4.00
CA GLY A 131 -17.78 14.36 3.69
C GLY A 131 -16.74 15.44 4.05
N PRO A 132 -17.01 16.71 3.72
CA PRO A 132 -16.04 17.79 3.92
C PRO A 132 -15.64 18.02 5.39
N ASP A 133 -16.48 17.64 6.37
CA ASP A 133 -16.16 17.74 7.79
C ASP A 133 -16.93 16.69 8.59
N THR A 134 -16.23 16.01 9.52
CA THR A 134 -16.67 15.49 10.84
C THR A 134 -16.07 14.11 11.18
N ASP A 135 -15.35 14.08 12.31
CA ASP A 135 -14.76 12.94 13.01
C ASP A 135 -13.55 12.23 12.39
N TYR A 136 -12.56 13.01 11.93
CA TYR A 136 -11.17 12.54 11.85
C TYR A 136 -10.70 12.14 13.26
N GLN A 137 -10.75 10.85 13.58
CA GLN A 137 -10.00 10.26 14.68
C GLN A 137 -8.72 9.68 14.10
N PRO A 138 -7.53 10.24 14.43
CA PRO A 138 -6.28 9.56 14.12
C PRO A 138 -6.35 8.18 14.76
N SER A 139 -6.12 7.14 13.96
CA SER A 139 -6.02 5.78 14.50
C SER A 139 -4.85 5.78 15.49
N PRO A 140 -5.02 5.30 16.73
CA PRO A 140 -3.89 5.20 17.64
C PRO A 140 -2.82 4.33 16.96
N ALA A 141 -1.58 4.79 17.01
CA ALA A 141 -0.44 4.02 16.54
C ALA A 141 -0.53 2.59 17.11
N PRO A 142 -0.14 1.55 16.35
CA PRO A 142 -0.04 0.22 16.91
C PRO A 142 0.86 0.33 18.13
N THR A 143 0.33 0.00 19.32
CA THR A 143 1.10 -0.01 20.56
C THR A 143 2.35 -0.85 20.31
N GLU A 144 3.51 -0.19 20.34
CA GLU A 144 4.78 -0.89 20.35
C GLU A 144 4.75 -1.85 21.55
N ARG A 145 4.79 -3.16 21.28
CA ARG A 145 5.11 -4.11 22.34
C ARG A 145 6.51 -3.78 22.80
N GLY A 146 6.63 -3.23 24.01
CA GLY A 146 7.89 -2.93 24.67
C GLY A 146 8.82 -4.15 24.76
N PRO A 147 10.10 -3.92 25.08
CA PRO A 147 11.14 -4.94 24.97
C PRO A 147 10.95 -5.99 26.08
N THR A 148 10.79 -7.26 25.69
CA THR A 148 10.98 -8.37 26.63
C THR A 148 12.46 -8.68 26.69
N THR A 149 13.08 -8.30 27.80
CA THR A 149 14.43 -8.69 28.17
C THR A 149 14.47 -10.15 28.64
N SER A 150 15.46 -10.86 28.11
CA SER A 150 16.22 -12.00 28.66
C SER A 150 15.69 -13.44 28.56
N SER A 151 16.36 -14.26 27.73
CA SER A 151 17.15 -15.43 28.19
C SER A 151 18.13 -15.91 27.09
N PRO A 152 19.29 -16.50 27.41
CA PRO A 152 20.41 -16.63 26.46
C PRO A 152 20.29 -17.90 25.59
N SER A 153 20.40 -17.74 24.28
CA SER A 153 20.48 -18.86 23.35
C SER A 153 21.89 -19.02 22.78
N ARG A 154 22.42 -20.23 22.92
CA ARG A 154 23.74 -20.69 22.49
C ARG A 154 23.99 -20.39 21.00
N ARG A 155 25.23 -19.94 20.73
CA ARG A 155 25.84 -19.78 19.41
C ARG A 155 25.82 -21.10 18.59
N PRO A 156 25.29 -21.12 17.36
CA PRO A 156 25.66 -22.12 16.37
C PRO A 156 26.85 -21.63 15.53
N ALA A 157 27.69 -22.59 15.11
CA ALA A 157 28.91 -22.40 14.34
C ALA A 157 28.67 -21.73 12.97
N GLY A 158 29.66 -20.95 12.52
CA GLY A 158 29.63 -20.19 11.27
C GLY A 158 29.50 -21.08 10.03
N LYS A 159 28.72 -20.59 9.05
CA LYS A 159 28.68 -21.15 7.70
C LYS A 159 30.01 -20.87 6.98
N PRO A 160 30.59 -21.84 6.24
CA PRO A 160 31.80 -21.61 5.47
C PRO A 160 31.56 -20.64 4.30
N LYS A 161 32.55 -19.78 4.03
CA LYS A 161 32.57 -18.83 2.91
C LYS A 161 32.47 -19.56 1.55
N PRO A 162 31.75 -19.01 0.56
CA PRO A 162 31.75 -19.56 -0.80
C PRO A 162 33.14 -19.40 -1.46
N LYS A 163 33.55 -20.41 -2.23
CA LYS A 163 34.82 -20.46 -2.97
C LYS A 163 34.80 -19.48 -4.17
N PRO A 164 35.94 -18.86 -4.53
CA PRO A 164 36.01 -17.98 -5.71
C PRO A 164 35.84 -18.77 -7.02
N PHE A 165 35.13 -18.18 -7.98
CA PHE A 165 35.04 -18.69 -9.36
C PHE A 165 36.40 -18.59 -10.08
N PRO A 166 36.76 -19.56 -10.93
CA PRO A 166 37.98 -19.47 -11.74
C PRO A 166 37.86 -18.41 -12.85
N ALA A 167 38.96 -17.74 -13.14
CA ALA A 167 39.08 -16.73 -14.19
C ALA A 167 38.95 -17.34 -15.60
N PRO A 168 38.43 -16.59 -16.60
CA PRO A 168 38.36 -17.06 -17.97
C PRO A 168 39.75 -17.15 -18.62
N THR A 169 40.06 -18.30 -19.24
CA THR A 169 41.27 -18.51 -20.04
C THR A 169 41.23 -17.75 -21.37
N PRO A 170 42.36 -17.18 -21.84
CA PRO A 170 42.42 -16.47 -23.11
C PRO A 170 42.43 -17.46 -24.29
N ARG A 171 41.63 -17.18 -25.33
CA ARG A 171 41.77 -17.83 -26.64
C ARG A 171 42.78 -17.04 -27.49
N CYS A 172 43.90 -17.68 -27.83
CA CYS A 172 44.77 -17.25 -28.92
C CYS A 172 44.32 -17.85 -30.26
N ALA A 173 44.69 -17.14 -31.32
CA ALA A 173 44.28 -17.26 -32.71
C ALA A 173 44.89 -18.46 -33.47
N GLY A 174 44.23 -18.80 -34.59
CA GLY A 174 44.94 -19.08 -35.85
C GLY A 174 44.75 -20.46 -36.46
N LYS A 175 44.06 -20.51 -37.60
CA LYS A 175 44.63 -20.91 -38.90
C LYS A 175 43.93 -20.10 -39.99
#